data_AF-A0A286UES5-F1
#
_entry.id   AF-A0A286UES5-F1
#
_cell.length_a   1.000
_cell.length_b   1.000
_cell.length_c   1.000
_cell.angle_alpha   90.00
_cell.angle_beta   90.00
_cell.angle_gamma   90.00
#
_symmetry.space_group_name_H-M   'P 1'
#
loop_
_entity.id
_entity.type
_entity.pdbx_description
1 polymer ?
#
loop_
_entity_poly.entity_id
_entity_poly.type
_entity_poly.pdbx_seq_one_letter_code
_entity_poly.pdbx_strand_id
1 'polypeptide(L)'
;MLPTEDPCTLQADLSTLKYFFFSAASLTCYEYFLTWDYEIQYLWTRPVSFWRLIFFVNRYTPYVGIVTLAAILFLPVADFKTCNSLVLAFQIVISANILPAIIVIMACLCLLTLIIVGITLYILSFFMNESLLSGKPESVVECIGVNPLNWIIFAIFLFEETACIVLISIKKYETYRSDKDTSFISPLLRVLVDDGLIYYAYSIFLALVDFAILFFPKLRAVALGVIGIDSALHSILCTHLSIRLRETYETTLWVEESLGTEQLYELCGPH
;
A
#
# COMPACT_ATOMS: atom_id res chain seq x y z
N MET A 1 19.61 29.17 16.07
CA MET A 1 18.57 29.89 15.31
C MET A 1 18.62 29.34 13.90
N LEU A 2 17.61 28.56 13.51
CA LEU A 2 17.43 28.19 12.11
C LEU A 2 16.98 29.47 11.37
N PRO A 3 17.41 29.68 10.11
CA PRO A 3 16.93 30.79 9.31
C PRO A 3 15.42 30.66 9.14
N THR A 4 14.68 31.72 9.46
CA THR A 4 13.23 31.80 9.23
C THR A 4 12.97 31.61 7.74
N GLU A 5 12.15 30.62 7.37
CA GLU A 5 11.78 30.41 5.97
C GLU A 5 11.04 31.63 5.40
N ASP A 6 11.28 31.93 4.13
CA ASP A 6 10.60 33.03 3.45
C ASP A 6 9.12 32.66 3.27
N PRO A 7 8.16 33.56 3.57
CA PRO A 7 6.72 33.25 3.47
C PRO A 7 6.29 32.82 2.06
N CYS A 8 7.02 33.25 1.02
CA CYS A 8 6.79 32.86 -0.36
C CYS A 8 7.08 31.37 -0.62
N THR A 9 8.10 30.78 0.01
CA THR A 9 8.44 29.36 -0.20
C THR A 9 7.38 28.47 0.44
N LEU A 10 6.92 28.82 1.63
CA LEU A 10 5.86 28.10 2.33
C LEU A 10 4.56 28.04 1.52
N GLN A 11 4.16 29.15 0.90
CA GLN A 11 2.96 29.18 0.05
C GLN A 11 3.10 28.33 -1.21
N ALA A 12 4.29 28.31 -1.82
CA ALA A 12 4.58 27.48 -2.99
C ALA A 12 4.55 25.98 -2.64
N ASP A 13 5.12 25.60 -1.50
CA ASP A 13 5.13 24.22 -1.01
C ASP A 13 3.72 23.71 -0.71
N LEU A 14 2.90 24.52 -0.02
CA LEU A 14 1.51 24.18 0.25
C LEU A 14 0.68 24.03 -1.03
N SER A 15 0.92 24.89 -2.02
CA SER A 15 0.26 24.81 -3.32
C SER A 15 0.66 23.53 -4.05
N THR A 16 1.95 23.19 -4.03
CA THR A 16 2.48 21.95 -4.60
C THR A 16 1.80 20.73 -3.98
N LEU A 17 1.75 20.65 -2.65
CA LEU A 17 1.08 19.56 -1.93
C LEU A 17 -0.41 19.43 -2.30
N LYS A 18 -1.12 20.56 -2.44
CA LYS A 18 -2.53 20.54 -2.86
C LYS A 18 -2.71 19.95 -4.26
N TYR A 19 -1.83 20.26 -5.21
CA TYR A 19 -1.89 19.66 -6.54
C TYR A 19 -1.64 18.15 -6.52
N PHE A 20 -0.63 17.70 -5.79
CA PHE A 20 -0.37 16.27 -5.60
C PHE A 20 -1.56 15.56 -4.94
N PHE A 21 -2.13 16.18 -3.90
CA PHE A 21 -3.33 15.69 -3.22
C PHE A 21 -4.51 15.51 -4.19
N PHE A 22 -4.85 16.54 -4.97
CA PHE A 22 -5.96 16.44 -5.93
C PHE A 22 -5.69 15.40 -7.01
N SER A 23 -4.43 15.26 -7.45
CA SER A 23 -4.03 14.22 -8.41
C SER A 23 -4.25 12.83 -7.83
N ALA A 24 -3.70 12.55 -6.64
CA ALA A 24 -3.84 11.27 -5.95
C ALA A 24 -5.33 10.95 -5.67
N ALA A 25 -6.09 11.91 -5.15
CA ALA A 25 -7.51 11.73 -4.87
C ALA A 25 -8.32 11.45 -6.14
N SER A 26 -8.04 12.17 -7.23
CA SER A 26 -8.70 11.95 -8.52
C SER A 26 -8.39 10.55 -9.07
N LEU A 27 -7.14 10.11 -8.95
CA LEU A 27 -6.71 8.79 -9.39
C LEU A 27 -7.39 7.68 -8.58
N THR A 28 -7.44 7.80 -7.25
CA THR A 28 -8.12 6.85 -6.37
C THR A 28 -9.62 6.81 -6.66
N CYS A 29 -10.28 7.96 -6.82
CA CYS A 29 -11.69 8.03 -7.18
C CYS A 29 -11.97 7.42 -8.57
N TYR A 30 -11.12 7.71 -9.56
CA TYR A 30 -11.26 7.14 -10.90
C TYR A 30 -11.16 5.61 -10.86
N GLU A 31 -10.15 5.09 -10.16
CA GLU A 31 -10.00 3.65 -9.96
C GLU A 31 -11.23 3.05 -9.26
N TYR A 32 -11.77 3.72 -8.24
CA TYR A 32 -12.97 3.26 -7.54
C TYR A 32 -14.09 2.88 -8.50
N PHE A 33 -14.41 3.81 -9.41
CA PHE A 33 -15.50 3.65 -10.36
C PHE A 33 -15.20 2.55 -11.38
N LEU A 34 -13.94 2.41 -11.82
CA LEU A 34 -13.56 1.35 -12.75
C LEU A 34 -13.71 -0.05 -12.16
N THR A 35 -13.42 -0.22 -10.87
CA THR A 35 -13.47 -1.53 -10.22
C THR A 35 -14.75 -1.79 -9.43
N TRP A 36 -15.71 -0.86 -9.45
CA TRP A 36 -16.97 -0.95 -8.73
C TRP A 36 -17.81 -2.18 -9.09
N ASP A 37 -17.99 -2.43 -10.39
CA ASP A 37 -18.83 -3.54 -10.87
C ASP A 37 -18.24 -4.91 -10.45
N TYR A 38 -16.92 -5.06 -10.58
CA TYR A 38 -16.20 -6.24 -10.12
C TYR A 38 -16.28 -6.41 -8.59
N GLU A 39 -16.25 -5.30 -7.84
CA GLU A 39 -16.41 -5.33 -6.39
C GLU A 39 -17.78 -5.93 -6.03
N ILE A 40 -18.86 -5.40 -6.61
CA ILE A 40 -20.21 -5.89 -6.36
C ILE A 40 -20.33 -7.38 -6.72
N GLN A 41 -19.88 -7.75 -7.91
CA GLN A 41 -20.03 -9.11 -8.42
C GLN A 41 -19.30 -10.13 -7.53
N TYR A 42 -18.01 -9.88 -7.27
CA TYR A 42 -17.16 -10.87 -6.63
C TYR A 42 -17.17 -10.77 -5.11
N LEU A 43 -17.21 -9.57 -4.53
CA LEU A 43 -17.05 -9.39 -3.08
C LEU A 43 -18.39 -9.28 -2.34
N TRP A 44 -19.37 -8.54 -2.88
CA TRP A 44 -20.57 -8.21 -2.11
C TRP A 44 -21.56 -9.37 -1.98
N THR A 45 -21.68 -10.21 -3.00
CA THR A 45 -22.65 -11.32 -3.08
C THR A 45 -22.32 -12.51 -2.16
N ARG A 46 -21.06 -12.63 -1.71
CA ARG A 46 -20.57 -13.79 -0.95
C ARG A 46 -20.63 -13.54 0.57
N PRO A 47 -20.66 -14.57 1.42
CA PRO A 47 -20.57 -14.39 2.87
C PRO A 47 -19.28 -13.67 3.26
N VAL A 48 -19.30 -12.98 4.41
CA VAL A 48 -18.13 -12.28 4.92
C VAL A 48 -17.04 -13.27 5.33
N SER A 49 -15.85 -13.15 4.71
CA SER A 49 -14.66 -13.92 5.03
C SER A 49 -13.56 -13.00 5.55
N PHE A 50 -12.57 -13.57 6.25
CA PHE A 50 -11.41 -12.83 6.73
C PHE A 50 -10.67 -12.09 5.58
N TRP A 51 -10.48 -12.76 4.43
CA TRP A 51 -9.88 -12.16 3.23
C TRP A 51 -10.69 -11.00 2.66
N ARG A 52 -12.02 -11.06 2.74
CA ARG A 52 -12.89 -9.95 2.33
C ARG A 52 -12.72 -8.73 3.24
N LEU A 53 -12.53 -8.93 4.54
CA LEU A 53 -12.24 -7.83 5.46
C LEU A 53 -10.91 -7.15 5.12
N ILE A 54 -9.85 -7.93 4.86
CA ILE A 54 -8.54 -7.41 4.46
C ILE A 54 -8.66 -6.62 3.16
N PHE A 55 -9.37 -7.15 2.16
CA PHE A 55 -9.63 -6.45 0.91
C PHE A 55 -10.29 -5.09 1.18
N PHE A 56 -11.35 -5.04 2.00
CA PHE A 56 -12.03 -3.78 2.29
C PHE A 56 -11.16 -2.80 3.07
N VAL A 57 -10.35 -3.26 4.03
CA VAL A 57 -9.41 -2.40 4.72
C VAL A 57 -8.43 -1.80 3.72
N ASN A 58 -7.82 -2.61 2.85
CA ASN A 58 -6.89 -2.12 1.84
C ASN A 58 -7.53 -1.12 0.86
N ARG A 59 -8.74 -1.45 0.41
CA ARG A 59 -9.52 -0.65 -0.53
C ARG A 59 -9.91 0.70 0.06
N TYR A 60 -10.42 0.72 1.30
CA TYR A 60 -11.02 1.92 1.88
C TYR A 60 -10.04 2.79 2.68
N THR A 61 -8.88 2.27 3.07
CA THR A 61 -7.85 3.03 3.81
C THR A 61 -7.36 4.28 3.06
N PRO A 62 -7.07 4.26 1.75
CA PRO A 62 -6.66 5.46 1.02
C PRO A 62 -7.69 6.59 1.08
N TYR A 63 -8.99 6.30 1.11
CA TYR A 63 -10.02 7.33 1.23
C TYR A 63 -10.01 8.00 2.60
N VAL A 64 -9.81 7.22 3.66
CA VAL A 64 -9.57 7.76 5.01
C VAL A 64 -8.31 8.63 5.00
N GLY A 65 -7.27 8.18 4.30
CA GLY A 65 -6.05 8.94 4.05
C GLY A 65 -6.28 10.27 3.35
N ILE A 66 -7.07 10.27 2.27
CA ILE A 66 -7.43 11.46 1.50
C ILE A 66 -8.22 12.43 2.38
N VAL A 67 -9.23 11.96 3.12
CA VAL A 67 -10.02 12.83 4.02
C VAL A 67 -9.13 13.43 5.12
N THR A 68 -8.24 12.62 5.70
CA THR A 68 -7.30 13.06 6.73
C THR A 68 -6.33 14.11 6.16
N LEU A 69 -5.73 13.84 5.01
CA LEU A 69 -4.78 14.74 4.36
C LEU A 69 -5.47 16.03 3.89
N ALA A 70 -6.73 15.95 3.43
CA ALA A 70 -7.54 17.12 3.11
C ALA A 70 -7.75 18.00 4.35
N ALA A 71 -8.12 17.39 5.49
CA ALA A 71 -8.25 18.14 6.73
C ALA A 71 -6.93 18.86 7.10
N ILE A 72 -5.79 18.19 6.91
CA ILE A 72 -4.46 18.78 7.16
C ILE A 72 -4.14 19.94 6.19
N LEU A 73 -4.44 19.79 4.90
CA LEU A 73 -4.04 20.76 3.87
C LEU A 73 -4.99 21.97 3.75
N PHE A 74 -6.24 21.83 4.17
CA PHE A 74 -7.27 22.87 4.01
C PHE A 74 -7.69 23.54 5.33
N LEU A 75 -7.39 22.95 6.49
CA LEU A 75 -7.61 23.63 7.77
C LEU A 75 -6.46 24.58 8.09
N PRO A 76 -6.73 25.73 8.73
CA PRO A 76 -5.70 26.62 9.26
C PRO A 76 -4.74 25.87 10.20
N VAL A 77 -3.43 26.07 10.03
CA VAL A 77 -2.41 25.44 10.89
C VAL A 77 -2.63 25.78 12.38
N ALA A 78 -3.18 26.96 12.65
CA ALA A 78 -3.53 27.44 13.99
C ALA A 78 -4.56 26.57 14.73
N ASP A 79 -5.36 25.77 14.01
CA ASP A 79 -6.36 24.89 14.62
C ASP A 79 -5.72 23.61 15.20
N PHE A 80 -4.49 23.26 14.77
CA PHE A 80 -3.77 22.10 15.30
C PHE A 80 -3.03 22.47 16.60
N LYS A 81 -3.42 21.82 17.70
CA LYS A 81 -2.82 22.06 19.03
C LYS A 81 -1.34 21.72 19.08
N THR A 82 -0.96 20.62 18.42
CA THR A 82 0.41 20.12 18.41
C THR A 82 0.75 19.52 17.06
N CYS A 83 2.02 19.64 16.69
CA CYS A 83 2.56 19.00 15.51
C CYS A 83 2.44 17.47 15.56
N ASN A 84 2.51 16.89 16.77
CA ASN A 84 2.41 15.45 16.99
C ASN A 84 1.12 14.86 16.41
N SER A 85 -0.01 15.57 16.50
CA SER A 85 -1.28 15.07 15.95
C SER A 85 -1.25 14.95 14.42
N LEU A 86 -0.57 15.88 13.74
CA LEU A 86 -0.41 15.85 12.28
C LEU A 86 0.50 14.71 11.85
N VAL A 87 1.65 14.57 12.50
CA VAL A 87 2.60 13.49 12.24
C VAL A 87 1.94 12.13 12.49
N LEU A 88 1.24 11.98 13.61
CA LEU A 88 0.53 10.75 13.95
C LEU A 88 -0.55 10.41 12.92
N ALA A 89 -1.36 11.40 12.50
CA ALA A 89 -2.38 11.19 11.49
C ALA A 89 -1.78 10.71 10.16
N PHE A 90 -0.71 11.37 9.70
CA PHE A 90 0.00 10.97 8.49
C PHE A 90 0.61 9.57 8.61
N GLN A 91 1.24 9.27 9.75
CA GLN A 91 1.87 7.99 10.02
C GLN A 91 0.85 6.86 10.10
N ILE A 92 -0.32 7.08 10.70
CA ILE A 92 -1.43 6.11 10.73
C ILE A 92 -1.90 5.81 9.31
N VAL A 93 -2.07 6.84 8.47
CA VAL A 93 -2.51 6.66 7.08
C VAL A 93 -1.52 5.81 6.29
N ILE A 94 -0.23 6.14 6.34
CA ILE A 94 0.82 5.36 5.66
C ILE A 94 0.86 3.93 6.20
N SER A 95 0.86 3.77 7.52
CA SER A 95 0.99 2.44 8.16
C SER A 95 -0.21 1.54 7.84
N ALA A 96 -1.41 2.13 7.74
CA ALA A 96 -2.63 1.40 7.38
C ALA A 96 -2.62 0.92 5.92
N ASN A 97 -1.91 1.59 5.01
CA ASN A 97 -1.74 1.15 3.62
C ASN A 97 -0.74 0.00 3.48
N ILE A 98 0.24 -0.10 4.38
CA ILE A 98 1.25 -1.17 4.39
C ILE A 98 0.68 -2.47 5.01
N LEU A 99 -0.22 -2.34 6.00
CA LEU A 99 -0.77 -3.46 6.77
C LEU A 99 -1.38 -4.61 5.92
N PRO A 100 -2.12 -4.35 4.82
CA PRO A 100 -2.70 -5.40 3.99
C PRO A 100 -1.65 -6.16 3.18
N ALA A 101 -0.61 -5.48 2.70
CA ALA A 101 0.52 -6.12 2.01
C ALA A 101 1.19 -7.12 2.96
N ILE A 102 1.49 -6.68 4.19
CA ILE A 102 2.01 -7.53 5.26
C ILE A 102 1.12 -8.75 5.48
N ILE A 103 -0.20 -8.57 5.61
CA ILE A 103 -1.11 -9.69 5.87
C ILE A 103 -1.18 -10.70 4.71
N VAL A 104 -1.09 -10.23 3.46
CA VAL A 104 -1.02 -11.12 2.29
C VAL A 104 0.28 -11.93 2.29
N ILE A 105 1.40 -11.32 2.68
CA ILE A 105 2.70 -12.00 2.81
C ILE A 105 2.71 -12.94 4.03
N MET A 106 2.06 -12.57 5.13
CA MET A 106 1.88 -13.38 6.36
C MET A 106 1.18 -14.71 6.07
N ALA A 107 0.33 -14.77 5.06
CA ALA A 107 -0.32 -16.00 4.63
C ALA A 107 0.68 -17.04 4.11
N CYS A 108 1.86 -16.60 3.66
CA CYS A 108 2.83 -17.45 2.97
C CYS A 108 4.01 -17.90 3.84
N LEU A 109 4.48 -17.14 4.84
CA LEU A 109 5.68 -17.52 5.63
C LEU A 109 5.64 -16.98 7.07
N CYS A 110 6.47 -17.58 7.93
CA CYS A 110 6.62 -17.33 9.38
C CYS A 110 7.10 -15.89 9.70
N LEU A 111 6.25 -14.89 9.45
CA LEU A 111 6.52 -13.45 9.49
C LEU A 111 6.11 -12.76 10.80
N LEU A 112 5.68 -13.52 11.81
CA LEU A 112 5.35 -12.96 13.13
C LEU A 112 6.50 -12.10 13.70
N THR A 113 7.74 -12.49 13.43
CA THR A 113 8.95 -11.75 13.83
C THR A 113 9.06 -10.41 13.13
N LEU A 114 8.75 -10.31 11.84
CA LEU A 114 8.81 -9.05 11.08
C LEU A 114 7.70 -8.09 11.49
N ILE A 115 6.52 -8.59 11.83
CA ILE A 115 5.43 -7.77 12.40
C ILE A 115 5.85 -7.22 13.76
N ILE A 116 6.39 -8.06 14.65
CA ILE A 116 6.84 -7.62 15.96
C ILE A 116 7.94 -6.57 15.80
N VAL A 117 8.89 -6.77 14.88
CA VAL A 117 9.94 -5.78 14.58
C VAL A 117 9.36 -4.49 14.01
N GLY A 118 8.43 -4.55 13.07
CA GLY A 118 7.76 -3.36 12.51
C GLY A 118 6.99 -2.57 13.58
N ILE A 119 6.18 -3.25 14.40
CA ILE A 119 5.42 -2.62 15.49
C ILE A 119 6.35 -2.02 16.54
N THR A 120 7.39 -2.74 16.95
CA THR A 120 8.34 -2.23 17.95
C THR A 120 9.12 -1.01 17.44
N LEU A 121 9.55 -1.01 16.17
CA LEU A 121 10.19 0.14 15.54
C LEU A 121 9.24 1.32 15.37
N TYR A 122 7.97 1.06 15.06
CA TYR A 122 6.92 2.08 15.01
C TYR A 122 6.73 2.76 16.39
N ILE A 123 6.56 1.95 17.43
CA ILE A 123 6.37 2.43 18.80
C ILE A 123 7.59 3.26 19.24
N LEU A 124 8.80 2.78 18.93
CA LEU A 124 10.03 3.50 19.24
C LEU A 124 10.11 4.85 18.50
N SER A 125 9.76 4.88 17.20
CA SER A 125 9.71 6.10 16.41
C SER A 125 8.72 7.13 17.01
N PHE A 126 7.55 6.65 17.42
CA PHE A 126 6.52 7.49 18.06
C PHE A 126 7.03 8.16 19.35
N PHE A 127 7.56 7.36 20.30
CA PHE A 127 8.04 7.90 21.56
C PHE A 127 9.23 8.86 21.40
N MET A 128 10.11 8.59 20.44
CA MET A 128 11.26 9.46 20.20
C MET A 128 10.83 10.81 19.58
N ASN A 129 9.82 10.82 18.71
CA ASN A 129 9.29 12.05 18.11
C ASN A 129 8.53 12.93 19.13
N GLU A 130 7.88 12.34 20.13
CA GLU A 130 7.15 13.10 21.16
C GLU A 130 8.04 14.11 21.91
N SER A 131 9.30 13.74 22.16
CA SER A 131 10.26 14.59 22.89
C SER A 131 10.73 15.84 22.12
N LEU A 132 10.64 15.84 20.78
CA LEU A 132 11.13 16.90 19.91
C LEU A 132 10.05 17.91 19.49
N LEU A 133 8.77 17.58 19.67
CA LEU A 133 7.64 18.30 19.04
C LEU A 133 6.79 19.15 19.99
N SER A 134 7.31 19.53 21.17
CA SER A 134 6.58 20.42 22.12
C SER A 134 6.44 21.88 21.66
N GLY A 135 6.92 22.24 20.46
CA GLY A 135 6.74 23.56 19.87
C GLY A 135 5.38 23.73 19.18
N LYS A 136 4.89 24.98 19.14
CA LYS A 136 3.78 25.33 18.24
C LYS A 136 4.26 25.23 16.79
N PRO A 137 3.51 24.57 15.89
CA PRO A 137 3.92 24.43 14.50
C PRO A 137 3.79 25.77 13.76
N GLU A 138 4.87 26.23 13.14
CA GLU A 138 4.83 27.38 12.21
C GLU A 138 4.42 26.92 10.79
N SER A 139 4.78 25.68 10.42
CA SER A 139 4.55 25.10 9.10
C SER A 139 4.23 23.59 9.17
N VAL A 140 3.35 23.11 8.27
CA VAL A 140 3.06 21.67 8.10
C VAL A 140 4.29 20.91 7.59
N VAL A 141 5.10 21.55 6.73
CA VAL A 141 6.31 20.94 6.14
C VAL A 141 7.39 20.80 7.21
N GLU A 142 7.55 21.79 8.09
CA GLU A 142 8.45 21.70 9.24
C GLU A 142 7.99 20.65 10.24
N CYS A 143 6.67 20.50 10.37
CA CYS A 143 6.06 19.50 11.24
C CYS A 143 6.40 18.06 10.86
N ILE A 144 6.40 17.80 9.56
CA ILE A 144 6.79 16.51 8.98
C ILE A 144 8.33 16.41 8.88
N GLY A 145 9.04 17.37 9.48
CA GLY A 145 10.48 17.54 9.45
C GLY A 145 11.25 16.22 9.58
N VAL A 146 12.27 16.10 8.73
CA VAL A 146 13.06 14.88 8.55
C VAL A 146 13.97 14.67 9.76
N ASN A 147 13.39 14.15 10.84
CA ASN A 147 14.20 13.58 11.91
C ASN A 147 14.89 12.32 11.37
N PRO A 148 16.12 12.01 11.83
CA PRO A 148 16.81 10.80 11.41
C PRO A 148 16.00 9.51 11.68
N LEU A 149 15.03 9.57 12.58
CA LEU A 149 14.11 8.49 12.90
C LEU A 149 13.04 8.24 11.82
N ASN A 150 12.70 9.23 11.01
CA ASN A 150 11.76 9.06 9.90
C ASN A 150 12.35 8.17 8.79
N TRP A 151 13.68 8.10 8.66
CA TRP A 151 14.35 7.21 7.69
C TRP A 151 14.17 5.74 8.02
N ILE A 152 13.96 5.38 9.30
CA ILE A 152 13.78 3.99 9.71
C ILE A 152 12.53 3.42 9.04
N ILE A 153 11.44 4.19 8.95
CA ILE A 153 10.20 3.76 8.31
C ILE A 153 10.42 3.48 6.83
N PHE A 154 11.13 4.37 6.12
CA PHE A 154 11.49 4.14 4.71
C PHE A 154 12.38 2.92 4.52
N ALA A 155 13.36 2.72 5.39
CA ALA A 155 14.24 1.55 5.32
C ALA A 155 13.47 0.25 5.55
N ILE A 156 12.52 0.23 6.49
CA ILE A 156 11.62 -0.91 6.73
C ILE A 156 10.78 -1.18 5.48
N PHE A 157 10.15 -0.13 4.92
CA PHE A 157 9.32 -0.26 3.73
C PHE A 157 10.12 -0.80 2.53
N LEU A 158 11.31 -0.23 2.26
CA LEU A 158 12.18 -0.71 1.19
C LEU A 158 12.61 -2.16 1.41
N PHE A 159 12.92 -2.53 2.65
CA PHE A 159 13.29 -3.90 3.01
C PHE A 159 12.13 -4.87 2.79
N GLU A 160 10.91 -4.49 3.18
CA GLU A 160 9.70 -5.29 2.96
C GLU A 160 9.45 -5.53 1.47
N GLU A 161 9.45 -4.47 0.66
CA GLU A 161 9.23 -4.59 -0.79
C GLU A 161 10.33 -5.44 -1.46
N THR A 162 11.58 -5.27 -1.01
CA THR A 162 12.71 -6.08 -1.46
C THR A 162 12.56 -7.55 -1.05
N ALA A 163 12.08 -7.82 0.15
CA ALA A 163 11.83 -9.18 0.60
C ALA A 163 10.72 -9.84 -0.25
N CYS A 164 9.65 -9.09 -0.56
CA CYS A 164 8.55 -9.57 -1.40
C CYS A 164 9.01 -9.95 -2.80
N ILE A 165 9.74 -9.05 -3.48
CA ILE A 165 10.24 -9.33 -4.83
C ILE A 165 11.21 -10.52 -4.83
N VAL A 166 12.06 -10.65 -3.81
CA VAL A 166 12.98 -11.79 -3.69
C VAL A 166 12.21 -13.09 -3.48
N LEU A 167 11.21 -13.12 -2.59
CA LEU A 167 10.39 -14.31 -2.34
C LEU A 167 9.60 -14.73 -3.58
N ILE A 168 8.96 -13.79 -4.28
CA ILE A 168 8.23 -14.06 -5.53
C ILE A 168 9.18 -14.54 -6.62
N SER A 169 10.38 -13.96 -6.71
CA SER A 169 11.40 -14.37 -7.68
C SER A 169 11.93 -15.79 -7.39
N ILE A 170 12.19 -16.12 -6.12
CA ILE A 170 12.57 -17.48 -5.71
C ILE A 170 11.44 -18.45 -6.07
N LYS A 171 10.19 -18.11 -5.75
CA LYS A 171 9.05 -18.97 -6.06
C LYS A 171 8.88 -19.18 -7.56
N LYS A 172 9.00 -18.11 -8.36
CA LYS A 172 9.02 -18.18 -9.83
C LYS A 172 10.11 -19.12 -10.33
N TYR A 173 11.31 -19.02 -9.77
CA TYR A 173 12.45 -19.85 -10.15
C TYR A 173 12.24 -21.32 -9.79
N GLU A 174 11.75 -21.62 -8.58
CA GLU A 174 11.38 -22.97 -8.16
C GLU A 174 10.31 -23.57 -9.08
N THR A 175 9.28 -22.79 -9.37
CA THR A 175 8.19 -23.17 -10.27
C THR A 175 8.73 -23.47 -11.67
N TYR A 176 9.55 -22.59 -12.24
CA TYR A 176 10.20 -22.80 -13.55
C TYR A 176 11.09 -24.06 -13.58
N ARG A 177 11.78 -24.35 -12.48
CA ARG A 177 12.62 -25.55 -12.37
C ARG A 177 11.80 -26.83 -12.28
N SER A 178 10.68 -26.80 -11.54
CA SER A 178 9.79 -27.96 -11.34
C SER A 178 8.91 -28.27 -12.55
N ASP A 179 8.63 -27.26 -13.39
CA ASP A 179 7.79 -27.39 -14.59
C ASP A 179 8.40 -28.30 -15.68
N LYS A 180 9.62 -28.80 -15.48
CA LYS A 180 10.18 -29.85 -16.34
C LYS A 180 9.50 -31.22 -16.16
N ASP A 181 8.81 -31.47 -15.04
CA ASP A 181 8.22 -32.80 -14.75
C ASP A 181 6.74 -32.80 -14.31
N THR A 182 6.10 -31.65 -14.00
CA THR A 182 4.71 -31.64 -13.49
C THR A 182 3.86 -30.48 -14.00
N SER A 183 2.85 -30.78 -14.80
CA SER A 183 1.94 -29.87 -15.52
C SER A 183 0.88 -29.12 -14.67
N PHE A 184 1.04 -29.01 -13.35
CA PHE A 184 0.00 -28.47 -12.45
C PHE A 184 0.46 -27.24 -11.67
N ILE A 185 1.03 -26.25 -12.36
CA ILE A 185 1.13 -24.91 -11.78
C ILE A 185 -0.28 -24.33 -11.73
N SER A 186 -0.74 -23.90 -10.55
CA SER A 186 -2.03 -23.24 -10.45
C SER A 186 -2.02 -21.93 -11.26
N PRO A 187 -3.04 -21.69 -12.10
CA PRO A 187 -3.13 -20.45 -12.88
C PRO A 187 -3.08 -19.20 -11.98
N LEU A 188 -3.55 -19.33 -10.74
CA LEU A 188 -3.46 -18.32 -9.69
C LEU A 188 -2.01 -17.91 -9.39
N LEU A 189 -1.09 -18.86 -9.23
CA LEU A 189 0.31 -18.56 -8.93
C LEU A 189 0.99 -17.86 -10.11
N ARG A 190 0.63 -18.22 -11.35
CA ARG A 190 1.17 -17.58 -12.55
C ARG A 190 0.79 -16.10 -12.59
N VAL A 191 -0.50 -15.79 -12.43
CA VAL A 191 -1.00 -14.40 -12.39
C VAL A 191 -0.32 -13.62 -11.27
N LEU A 192 -0.23 -14.19 -10.06
CA LEU A 192 0.43 -13.55 -8.93
C LEU A 192 1.90 -13.21 -9.22
N VAL A 193 2.62 -14.14 -9.83
CA VAL A 193 4.07 -14.01 -10.08
C VAL A 193 4.35 -13.03 -11.22
N ASP A 194 3.59 -13.09 -12.30
CA ASP A 194 3.83 -12.27 -13.48
C ASP A 194 3.39 -10.82 -13.27
N ASP A 195 2.19 -10.61 -12.71
CA ASP A 195 1.68 -9.26 -12.44
C ASP A 195 2.34 -8.67 -11.18
N GLY A 196 2.56 -9.50 -10.15
CA GLY A 196 3.16 -9.07 -8.90
C GLY A 196 4.60 -8.59 -9.07
N LEU A 197 5.42 -9.22 -9.91
CA LEU A 197 6.82 -8.83 -10.06
C LEU A 197 6.98 -7.43 -10.68
N ILE A 198 6.16 -7.09 -11.68
CA ILE A 198 6.15 -5.75 -12.28
C ILE A 198 5.70 -4.72 -11.24
N TYR A 199 4.68 -5.07 -10.46
CA TYR A 199 4.18 -4.25 -9.37
C TYR A 199 5.26 -3.92 -8.33
N TYR A 200 5.92 -4.94 -7.77
CA TYR A 200 6.95 -4.75 -6.75
C TYR A 200 8.17 -3.98 -7.29
N ALA A 201 8.55 -4.23 -8.54
CA ALA A 201 9.63 -3.47 -9.19
C ALA A 201 9.28 -1.98 -9.32
N TYR A 202 8.03 -1.66 -9.67
CA TYR A 202 7.55 -0.28 -9.74
C TYR A 202 7.50 0.38 -8.37
N SER A 203 6.98 -0.31 -7.35
CA SER A 203 6.93 0.18 -5.96
C SER A 203 8.33 0.50 -5.42
N ILE A 204 9.30 -0.40 -5.62
CA ILE A 204 10.70 -0.19 -5.24
C ILE A 204 11.29 1.05 -5.95
N PHE A 205 11.01 1.21 -7.25
CA PHE A 205 11.49 2.37 -8.00
C PHE A 205 10.94 3.68 -7.42
N LEU A 206 9.63 3.76 -7.14
CA LEU A 206 9.03 4.94 -6.52
C LEU A 206 9.59 5.20 -5.13
N ALA A 207 9.71 4.17 -4.29
CA ALA A 207 10.30 4.28 -2.96
C ALA A 207 11.74 4.84 -2.99
N LEU A 208 12.54 4.43 -3.98
CA LEU A 208 13.90 4.95 -4.18
C LEU A 208 13.89 6.41 -4.65
N VAL A 209 12.96 6.79 -5.51
CA VAL A 209 12.78 8.19 -5.94
C VAL A 209 12.39 9.05 -4.75
N ASP A 210 11.41 8.64 -3.95
CA ASP A 210 11.00 9.34 -2.73
C ASP A 210 12.16 9.49 -1.75
N PHE A 211 12.89 8.40 -1.51
CA PHE A 211 14.08 8.39 -0.69
C PHE A 211 15.10 9.41 -1.18
N ALA A 212 15.39 9.44 -2.49
CA ALA A 212 16.34 10.38 -3.09
C ALA A 212 15.88 11.85 -2.96
N ILE A 213 14.60 12.15 -3.22
CA ILE A 213 14.07 13.52 -3.17
C ILE A 213 14.07 14.04 -1.72
N LEU A 214 13.82 13.19 -0.72
CA LEU A 214 13.83 13.56 0.70
C LEU A 214 15.19 14.08 1.20
N PHE A 215 16.31 13.72 0.56
CA PHE A 215 17.63 14.27 0.89
C PHE A 215 17.77 15.75 0.56
N PHE A 216 16.92 16.30 -0.29
CA PHE A 216 16.97 17.69 -0.72
C PHE A 216 15.91 18.51 0.02
N PRO A 217 16.28 19.35 1.00
CA PRO A 217 15.30 20.10 1.79
C PRO A 217 14.34 20.94 0.95
N LYS A 218 14.83 21.50 -0.16
CA LYS A 218 14.06 22.32 -1.12
C LYS A 218 13.01 21.52 -1.90
N LEU A 219 13.08 20.20 -1.91
CA LEU A 219 12.16 19.32 -2.64
C LEU A 219 11.27 18.50 -1.70
N ARG A 220 11.23 18.82 -0.40
CA ARG A 220 10.45 18.04 0.59
C ARG A 220 8.96 18.05 0.32
N ALA A 221 8.39 19.20 -0.07
CA ALA A 221 6.98 19.28 -0.44
C ALA A 221 6.67 18.40 -1.66
N VAL A 222 7.59 18.32 -2.63
CA VAL A 222 7.48 17.42 -3.77
C VAL A 222 7.56 15.97 -3.31
N ALA A 223 8.54 15.60 -2.47
CA ALA A 223 8.67 14.24 -1.94
C ALA A 223 7.39 13.78 -1.22
N LEU A 224 6.84 14.61 -0.32
CA LEU A 224 5.58 14.31 0.37
C LEU A 224 4.40 14.15 -0.60
N GLY A 225 4.38 14.96 -1.66
CA GLY A 225 3.39 14.81 -2.73
C GLY A 225 3.55 13.51 -3.50
N VAL A 226 4.78 13.11 -3.82
CA VAL A 226 5.07 11.85 -4.53
C VAL A 226 4.73 10.65 -3.63
N ILE A 227 5.05 10.67 -2.34
CA ILE A 227 4.62 9.65 -1.36
C ILE A 227 3.09 9.49 -1.35
N GLY A 228 2.35 10.60 -1.46
CA GLY A 228 0.88 10.55 -1.56
C GLY A 228 0.39 9.86 -2.84
N ILE A 229 1.06 10.11 -3.98
CA ILE A 229 0.76 9.43 -5.25
C ILE A 229 1.16 7.95 -5.18
N ASP A 230 2.35 7.64 -4.66
CA ASP A 230 2.87 6.28 -4.48
C ASP A 230 1.89 5.46 -3.63
N SER A 231 1.46 6.00 -2.49
CA SER A 231 0.46 5.36 -1.64
C SER A 231 -0.88 5.11 -2.37
N ALA A 232 -1.33 6.03 -3.23
CA ALA A 232 -2.54 5.83 -4.02
C ALA A 232 -2.34 4.70 -5.05
N LEU A 233 -1.23 4.73 -5.79
CA LEU A 233 -0.88 3.72 -6.78
C LEU A 233 -0.71 2.33 -6.17
N HIS A 234 -0.06 2.24 -5.02
CA HIS A 234 0.12 1.01 -4.27
C HIS A 234 -1.25 0.35 -3.95
N SER A 235 -2.22 1.12 -3.45
CA SER A 235 -3.56 0.58 -3.17
C SER A 235 -4.35 0.20 -4.43
N ILE A 236 -4.23 1.00 -5.51
CA ILE A 236 -4.83 0.70 -6.81
C ILE A 236 -4.32 -0.66 -7.32
N LEU A 237 -3.00 -0.81 -7.38
CA LEU A 237 -2.34 -2.01 -7.87
C LEU A 237 -2.66 -3.22 -6.98
N CYS A 238 -2.64 -3.06 -5.65
CA CYS A 238 -3.08 -4.11 -4.73
C CYS A 238 -4.54 -4.53 -4.96
N THR A 239 -5.43 -3.58 -5.26
CA THR A 239 -6.83 -3.88 -5.55
C THR A 239 -6.96 -4.67 -6.85
N HIS A 240 -6.29 -4.23 -7.93
CA HIS A 240 -6.27 -4.92 -9.21
C HIS A 240 -5.78 -6.36 -9.07
N LEU A 241 -4.65 -6.54 -8.37
CA LEU A 241 -4.10 -7.87 -8.10
C LEU A 241 -5.11 -8.73 -7.34
N SER A 242 -5.75 -8.19 -6.30
CA SER A 242 -6.75 -8.92 -5.51
C SER A 242 -7.96 -9.35 -6.33
N ILE A 243 -8.46 -8.47 -7.22
CA ILE A 243 -9.58 -8.77 -8.11
C ILE A 243 -9.18 -9.86 -9.11
N ARG A 244 -8.01 -9.74 -9.75
CA ARG A 244 -7.48 -10.72 -10.70
C ARG A 244 -7.28 -12.10 -10.09
N LEU A 245 -6.74 -12.15 -8.87
CA LEU A 245 -6.59 -13.40 -8.13
C LEU A 245 -7.95 -14.05 -7.88
N ARG A 246 -8.96 -13.26 -7.52
CA ARG A 246 -10.30 -13.77 -7.25
C ARG A 246 -11.01 -14.25 -8.52
N GLU A 247 -10.93 -13.49 -9.60
CA GLU A 247 -11.44 -13.87 -10.92
C GLU A 247 -10.84 -15.21 -11.38
N THR A 248 -9.52 -15.36 -11.24
CA THR A 248 -8.80 -16.58 -11.60
C THR A 248 -9.20 -17.77 -10.72
N TYR A 249 -9.37 -17.53 -9.41
CA TYR A 249 -9.82 -18.56 -8.46
C TYR A 249 -11.23 -19.06 -8.79
N GLU A 250 -12.17 -18.15 -9.05
CA GLU A 250 -13.54 -18.54 -9.43
C GLU A 250 -13.54 -19.32 -10.74
N THR A 251 -12.81 -18.86 -11.76
CA THR A 251 -12.70 -19.58 -13.04
C THR A 251 -12.14 -20.99 -12.86
N THR A 252 -11.17 -21.17 -11.97
CA THR A 252 -10.58 -22.50 -11.68
C THR A 252 -11.61 -23.43 -11.03
N LEU A 253 -12.37 -22.92 -10.05
CA LEU A 253 -13.44 -23.69 -9.39
C LEU A 253 -14.52 -24.14 -10.38
N TRP A 254 -14.95 -23.26 -11.29
CA TRP A 254 -15.94 -23.61 -12.32
C TRP A 254 -15.46 -24.73 -13.24
N VAL A 255 -14.18 -24.69 -13.63
CA VAL A 255 -13.58 -25.74 -14.47
C VAL A 255 -13.54 -27.07 -13.72
N GLU A 256 -13.12 -27.08 -12.45
CA GLU A 256 -13.09 -28.28 -11.63
C GLU A 256 -14.50 -28.88 -11.42
N GLU A 257 -15.51 -28.05 -11.17
CA GLU A 257 -16.90 -28.49 -11.03
C GLU A 257 -17.44 -29.07 -12.35
N SER A 258 -17.16 -28.41 -13.49
CA SER A 258 -17.58 -28.90 -14.81
C SER A 258 -16.95 -30.26 -15.16
N LEU A 259 -15.64 -30.43 -14.91
CA LEU A 259 -14.94 -31.70 -15.13
C LEU A 259 -15.46 -32.81 -14.21
N GLY A 260 -15.77 -32.49 -12.95
CA GLY A 260 -16.40 -33.43 -12.02
C GLY A 260 -17.78 -33.89 -12.50
N THR A 261 -18.59 -32.98 -13.05
CA THR A 261 -19.90 -33.34 -13.61
C THR A 261 -19.80 -34.21 -14.86
N GLU A 262 -18.86 -33.93 -15.77
CA GLU A 262 -18.69 -34.69 -17.01
C GLU A 262 -18.23 -36.13 -16.73
N GLN A 263 -17.29 -36.31 -15.80
CA GLN A 263 -16.87 -37.65 -15.35
C GLN A 263 -18.02 -38.44 -14.70
N LEU A 264 -18.88 -37.77 -13.92
CA LEU A 264 -20.06 -38.42 -13.35
C LEU A 264 -21.07 -38.84 -14.42
N TYR A 265 -21.24 -38.06 -15.49
CA TYR A 265 -22.11 -38.42 -16.61
C TYR A 265 -21.57 -39.62 -17.40
N GLU A 266 -20.26 -39.73 -17.61
CA GLU A 266 -19.65 -40.90 -18.25
C GLU A 266 -19.80 -42.18 -17.39
N LEU A 267 -19.68 -42.07 -16.07
CA LEU A 267 -19.84 -43.19 -15.13
C LEU A 267 -21.30 -43.66 -14.97
N CYS A 268 -22.29 -42.78 -15.18
CA CYS A 268 -23.72 -43.08 -15.00
C CYS A 268 -24.52 -43.13 -16.32
N GLY A 269 -23.85 -43.07 -17.47
CA GLY A 269 -24.49 -43.21 -18.79
C GLY A 269 -25.19 -44.57 -18.96
N PRO A 270 -26.31 -44.62 -19.72
CA PRO A 270 -27.13 -45.82 -19.83
C PRO A 270 -26.35 -46.93 -20.56
N HIS A 271 -25.98 -47.95 -19.80
CA HIS A 271 -25.56 -49.26 -20.31
C HIS A 271 -26.75 -50.12 -20.69
#